data_AF-A0A1Y6BSB4-F1
#
_entry.id   AF-A0A1Y6BSB4-F1
#
_cell.length_a   1.000
_cell.length_b   1.000
_cell.length_c   1.000
_cell.angle_alpha   90.00
_cell.angle_beta   90.00
_cell.angle_gamma   90.00
#
_symmetry.space_group_name_H-M   'P 1'
#
loop_
_entity.id
_entity.type
_entity.pdbx_description
1 polymer ?
#
loop_
_entity_poly.entity_id
_entity_poly.type
_entity_poly.pdbx_seq_one_letter_code
_entity_poly.pdbx_strand_id
1 'polypeptide(L)'
;MTSFFSWNDSYDLGIDAMNSEHKTLIAMMNRLYEKHEQGAEFDSLKQSVEDLANYTIKHFSDEETYMESINYPELKVHKLIHADLLKKLAKHKEDFLASQTLSPMFFNFLKMWLSAHIQGIDMKYSNFKKENVA
;
A
#
# COMPACT_ATOMS: atom_id res chain seq x y z
N MET A 1 4.72 -22.52 4.54
CA MET A 1 5.08 -21.11 4.78
C MET A 1 3.80 -20.30 4.73
N THR A 2 3.42 -19.66 5.83
CA THR A 2 2.27 -18.76 5.92
C THR A 2 2.69 -17.37 5.44
N SER A 3 1.96 -16.78 4.49
CA SER A 3 2.23 -15.40 4.04
C SER A 3 1.86 -14.40 5.13
N PHE A 4 2.71 -13.40 5.35
CA PHE A 4 2.49 -12.30 6.28
C PHE A 4 1.18 -11.54 6.01
N PHE A 5 0.89 -11.32 4.73
CA PHE A 5 -0.36 -10.76 4.25
C PHE A 5 -0.84 -11.49 3.00
N SER A 6 -2.05 -12.04 3.02
CA SER A 6 -2.68 -12.71 1.89
C SER A 6 -3.73 -11.80 1.24
N TRP A 7 -3.77 -11.82 -0.09
CA TRP A 7 -4.94 -11.32 -0.82
C TRP A 7 -6.20 -12.10 -0.41
N ASN A 8 -7.33 -11.42 -0.36
CA ASN A 8 -8.64 -12.03 -0.26
C ASN A 8 -9.67 -11.18 -1.02
N ASP A 9 -10.84 -11.76 -1.29
CA ASP A 9 -11.86 -11.16 -2.18
C ASP A 9 -12.43 -9.83 -1.67
N SER A 10 -12.27 -9.51 -0.38
CA SER A 10 -12.71 -8.21 0.15
C SER A 10 -11.83 -7.03 -0.31
N TYR A 11 -10.68 -7.31 -0.93
CA TYR A 11 -9.82 -6.30 -1.55
C TYR A 11 -10.11 -6.09 -3.04
N ASP A 12 -11.03 -6.87 -3.63
CA ASP A 12 -11.33 -6.78 -5.05
C ASP A 12 -12.18 -5.55 -5.37
N LEU A 13 -11.57 -4.60 -6.08
CA LEU A 13 -12.23 -3.38 -6.53
C LEU A 13 -12.99 -3.55 -7.85
N GLY A 14 -12.89 -4.69 -8.53
CA GLY A 14 -13.39 -4.88 -9.90
C GLY A 14 -12.71 -3.95 -10.92
N ILE A 15 -11.48 -3.51 -10.60
CA ILE A 15 -10.64 -2.65 -11.43
C ILE A 15 -9.28 -3.33 -11.54
N ASP A 16 -9.07 -4.06 -12.64
CA ASP A 16 -7.93 -4.97 -12.81
C ASP A 16 -6.57 -4.30 -12.60
N ALA A 17 -6.43 -3.05 -13.07
CA ALA A 17 -5.20 -2.28 -12.88
C ALA A 17 -4.89 -2.06 -11.39
N MET A 18 -5.86 -1.58 -10.60
CA MET A 18 -5.66 -1.30 -9.17
C MET A 18 -5.45 -2.59 -8.37
N ASN A 19 -6.24 -3.62 -8.66
CA ASN A 19 -6.09 -4.95 -8.06
C ASN A 19 -4.69 -5.55 -8.29
N SER A 20 -4.13 -5.36 -9.49
CA SER A 20 -2.78 -5.82 -9.83
C SER A 20 -1.70 -5.11 -9.00
N GLU A 21 -1.85 -3.81 -8.79
CA GLU A 21 -0.93 -3.02 -7.98
C GLU A 21 -1.02 -3.35 -6.49
N HIS A 22 -2.23 -3.52 -5.95
CA HIS A 22 -2.42 -3.98 -4.57
C HIS A 22 -1.81 -5.36 -4.33
N LYS A 23 -1.97 -6.30 -5.27
CA LYS A 23 -1.31 -7.62 -5.21
C LYS A 23 0.21 -7.49 -5.25
N THR A 24 0.74 -6.54 -6.03
CA THR A 24 2.18 -6.26 -6.07
C THR A 24 2.67 -5.69 -4.74
N LEU A 25 1.97 -4.71 -4.14
CA LEU A 25 2.28 -4.20 -2.81
C LEU A 25 2.30 -5.32 -1.77
N ILE A 26 1.29 -6.20 -1.76
CA ILE A 26 1.22 -7.35 -0.86
C ILE A 26 2.41 -8.30 -1.08
N ALA A 27 2.78 -8.57 -2.33
CA ALA A 27 3.94 -9.41 -2.64
C ALA A 27 5.25 -8.78 -2.13
N MET A 28 5.44 -7.46 -2.30
CA MET A 28 6.60 -6.73 -1.79
C MET A 28 6.65 -6.75 -0.26
N MET A 29 5.51 -6.56 0.41
CA MET A 29 5.40 -6.66 1.88
C MET A 29 5.76 -8.06 2.38
N ASN A 30 5.25 -9.11 1.72
CA ASN A 30 5.57 -10.49 2.07
C ASN A 30 7.06 -10.78 1.89
N ARG A 31 7.67 -10.29 0.78
CA ARG A 31 9.10 -10.47 0.50
C ARG A 31 9.96 -9.75 1.53
N LEU A 32 9.58 -8.53 1.93
CA LEU A 32 10.25 -7.79 2.98
C LEU A 32 10.18 -8.51 4.33
N TYR A 33 8.99 -9.01 4.70
CA TYR A 33 8.80 -9.78 5.92
C TYR A 33 9.62 -11.07 5.93
N GLU A 34 9.60 -11.84 4.83
CA GLU A 34 10.40 -13.04 4.68
C GLU A 34 11.91 -12.76 4.87
N LYS A 35 12.44 -11.73 4.22
CA LYS A 35 13.84 -11.31 4.39
C LYS A 35 14.16 -10.96 5.84
N HIS A 36 13.23 -10.27 6.51
CA HIS A 36 13.40 -9.90 7.92
C HIS A 36 13.47 -11.14 8.83
N GLU A 37 12.55 -12.10 8.67
CA GLU A 37 12.54 -13.35 9.43
C GLU A 37 13.76 -14.22 9.16
N GLN A 38 14.33 -14.13 7.96
CA GLN A 38 15.58 -14.83 7.59
C GLN A 38 16.85 -14.12 8.10
N GLY A 39 16.72 -12.98 8.80
CA GLY A 39 17.85 -12.23 9.32
C GLY A 39 18.70 -11.61 8.21
N ALA A 40 18.08 -11.18 7.10
CA ALA A 40 18.80 -10.54 6.01
C ALA A 40 19.55 -9.28 6.46
N GLU A 41 20.69 -9.01 5.83
CA GLU A 41 21.53 -7.85 6.11
C GLU A 41 20.79 -6.52 5.90
N PHE A 42 21.22 -5.50 6.66
CA PHE A 42 20.61 -4.17 6.69
C PHE A 42 20.41 -3.56 5.30
N ASP A 43 21.41 -3.60 4.43
CA ASP A 43 21.31 -3.02 3.08
C ASP A 43 20.26 -3.71 2.20
N SER A 44 20.07 -5.02 2.35
CA SER A 44 19.05 -5.78 1.63
C SER A 44 17.63 -5.43 2.09
N LEU A 45 17.45 -5.23 3.40
CA LEU A 45 16.19 -4.76 3.98
C LEU A 45 15.91 -3.31 3.58
N LYS A 46 16.94 -2.45 3.64
CA LYS A 46 16.85 -1.05 3.22
C LYS A 46 16.40 -0.89 1.79
N GLN A 47 17.02 -1.61 0.86
CA GLN A 47 16.58 -1.59 -0.54
C GLN A 47 15.10 -2.00 -0.66
N SER A 48 14.67 -3.01 0.09
CA SER A 48 13.29 -3.50 0.01
C SER A 48 12.27 -2.51 0.59
N VAL A 49 12.65 -1.76 1.63
CA VAL A 49 11.84 -0.64 2.17
C VAL A 49 11.78 0.52 1.19
N GLU A 50 12.89 0.83 0.51
CA GLU A 50 12.94 1.86 -0.53
C GLU A 50 12.07 1.51 -1.73
N ASP A 51 12.17 0.28 -2.22
CA ASP A 51 11.35 -0.21 -3.33
C ASP A 51 9.85 -0.15 -2.96
N LEU A 52 9.47 -0.60 -1.76
CA LEU A 52 8.10 -0.55 -1.28
C LEU A 52 7.57 0.88 -1.20
N ALA A 53 8.37 1.82 -0.69
CA ALA A 53 7.98 3.24 -0.62
C ALA A 53 7.79 3.84 -2.01
N ASN A 54 8.72 3.58 -2.94
CA ASN A 54 8.63 4.07 -4.32
C ASN A 54 7.41 3.49 -5.05
N TYR A 55 7.12 2.20 -4.87
CA TYR A 55 5.96 1.57 -5.47
C TYR A 55 4.65 2.09 -4.87
N THR A 56 4.61 2.38 -3.57
CA THR A 56 3.45 3.00 -2.92
C THR A 56 3.16 4.40 -3.50
N ILE A 57 4.19 5.21 -3.74
CA ILE A 57 4.04 6.53 -4.38
C ILE A 57 3.49 6.39 -5.81
N LYS A 58 4.05 5.45 -6.59
CA LYS A 58 3.57 5.16 -7.94
C LYS A 58 2.09 4.76 -7.91
N HIS A 59 1.75 3.78 -7.09
CA HIS A 59 0.38 3.28 -6.95
C HIS A 59 -0.63 4.39 -6.62
N PHE A 60 -0.32 5.25 -5.64
CA PHE A 60 -1.17 6.39 -5.33
C PHE A 60 -1.32 7.37 -6.49
N SER A 61 -0.25 7.63 -7.24
CA SER A 61 -0.34 8.47 -8.44
C SER A 61 -1.25 7.87 -9.50
N ASP A 62 -1.24 6.54 -9.66
CA ASP A 62 -2.09 5.84 -10.64
C ASP A 62 -3.55 5.82 -10.21
N GLU A 63 -3.84 5.60 -8.93
CA GLU A 63 -5.19 5.74 -8.36
C GLU A 63 -5.73 7.16 -8.53
N GLU A 64 -4.92 8.17 -8.23
CA GLU A 64 -5.28 9.57 -8.40
C GLU A 64 -5.60 9.89 -9.86
N THR A 65 -4.77 9.42 -10.79
CA THR A 65 -5.00 9.57 -12.23
C THR A 65 -6.30 8.86 -12.66
N TYR A 66 -6.55 7.67 -12.13
CA TYR A 66 -7.76 6.91 -12.40
C TYR A 66 -9.00 7.64 -11.87
N MET A 67 -8.97 8.10 -10.62
CA MET A 67 -10.05 8.87 -9.99
C MET A 67 -10.33 10.18 -10.76
N GLU A 68 -9.30 10.87 -11.23
CA GLU A 68 -9.44 12.04 -12.11
C GLU A 68 -10.17 11.68 -13.42
N SER A 69 -9.79 10.58 -14.06
CA SER A 69 -10.39 10.14 -15.33
C SER A 69 -11.88 9.84 -15.26
N ILE A 70 -12.37 9.43 -14.08
CA ILE A 70 -13.79 9.15 -13.84
C ILE A 70 -14.53 10.33 -13.18
N ASN A 71 -13.87 11.47 -12.99
CA ASN A 71 -14.40 12.63 -12.26
C ASN A 71 -14.88 12.29 -10.83
N TYR A 72 -14.11 11.48 -10.10
CA TYR A 72 -14.46 11.07 -8.74
C TYR A 72 -14.51 12.29 -7.79
N PRO A 73 -15.66 12.58 -7.14
CA PRO A 73 -15.87 13.82 -6.40
C PRO A 73 -15.03 13.95 -5.12
N GLU A 74 -14.66 12.83 -4.47
CA GLU A 74 -13.87 12.85 -3.23
C GLU A 74 -12.34 12.80 -3.47
N LEU A 75 -11.88 12.93 -4.72
CA LEU A 75 -10.45 12.86 -5.07
C LEU A 75 -9.57 13.71 -4.15
N LYS A 76 -9.95 14.97 -3.88
CA LYS A 76 -9.15 15.86 -3.01
C LYS A 76 -8.97 15.30 -1.61
N VAL A 77 -10.00 14.65 -1.05
CA VAL A 77 -9.93 14.02 0.27
C VAL A 77 -9.06 12.76 0.20
N HIS A 78 -9.18 11.97 -0.86
CA HIS A 78 -8.35 10.78 -1.09
C HIS A 78 -6.85 11.14 -1.16
N LYS A 79 -6.48 12.21 -1.88
CA LYS A 79 -5.09 12.71 -1.93
C LYS A 79 -4.54 13.10 -0.56
N LEU A 80 -5.37 13.68 0.32
CA LEU A 80 -4.96 14.02 1.69
C LEU A 80 -4.71 12.77 2.52
N ILE A 81 -5.52 11.73 2.32
CA ILE A 81 -5.29 10.42 2.93
C ILE A 81 -3.94 9.89 2.44
N HIS A 82 -3.71 9.77 1.12
CA HIS A 82 -2.41 9.34 0.57
C HIS A 82 -1.21 10.08 1.17
N ALA A 83 -1.29 11.41 1.25
CA ALA A 83 -0.21 12.23 1.80
C ALA A 83 0.10 11.91 3.27
N ASP A 84 -0.91 11.72 4.12
CA ASP A 84 -0.72 11.32 5.53
C ASP A 84 -0.03 9.96 5.65
N LEU A 85 -0.28 9.07 4.70
CA LEU A 85 0.22 7.70 4.73
C LEU A 85 1.65 7.62 4.25
N LEU A 86 1.98 8.35 3.20
CA LEU A 86 3.36 8.55 2.79
C LEU A 86 4.19 9.20 3.91
N LYS A 87 3.61 10.13 4.66
CA LYS A 87 4.27 10.71 5.85
C LYS A 87 4.53 9.68 6.93
N LYS A 88 3.57 8.81 7.24
CA LYS A 88 3.74 7.71 8.22
C LYS A 88 4.75 6.68 7.75
N LEU A 89 4.72 6.30 6.47
CA LEU A 89 5.69 5.40 5.85
C LEU A 89 7.11 5.99 5.90
N ALA A 90 7.26 7.28 5.59
CA ALA A 90 8.53 8.00 5.70
C ALA A 90 9.05 7.97 7.14
N LYS A 91 8.18 8.20 8.13
CA LYS A 91 8.57 8.13 9.54
C LYS A 91 9.06 6.74 9.95
N HIS A 92 8.35 5.68 9.55
CA HIS A 92 8.81 4.31 9.79
C HIS A 92 10.15 4.00 9.10
N LYS A 93 10.34 4.51 7.87
CA LYS A 93 11.61 4.38 7.15
C LYS A 93 12.75 5.10 7.90
N GLU A 94 12.53 6.31 8.39
CA GLU A 94 13.51 7.06 9.20
C GLU A 94 13.89 6.29 10.48
N ASP A 95 12.90 5.77 11.21
CA ASP A 95 13.13 4.98 12.43
C ASP A 95 13.91 3.70 12.13
N PHE A 96 13.60 3.04 11.01
CA PHE A 96 14.35 1.88 10.54
C PHE A 96 15.81 2.25 10.19
N LEU A 97 16.05 3.35 9.49
CA LEU A 97 17.40 3.79 9.14
C LEU A 97 18.24 4.14 10.37
N ALA A 98 17.61 4.74 11.39
CA ALA A 98 18.28 5.11 12.64
C ALA A 98 18.61 3.89 13.53
N SER A 99 17.69 2.93 13.61
CA SER A 99 17.82 1.75 14.47
C SER A 99 18.46 0.53 13.79
N GLN A 100 18.55 0.56 12.46
CA GLN A 100 18.92 -0.57 11.59
C GLN A 100 18.05 -1.82 11.78
N THR A 101 16.88 -1.67 12.42
CA THR A 101 16.01 -2.78 12.79
C THR A 101 14.58 -2.47 12.36
N LEU A 102 13.95 -3.39 11.61
CA LEU A 102 12.53 -3.28 11.30
C LEU A 102 11.72 -3.65 12.54
N SER A 103 10.89 -2.73 13.00
CA SER A 103 10.06 -2.98 14.18
C SER A 103 8.81 -3.78 13.82
N PRO A 104 8.27 -4.60 14.74
CA PRO A 104 6.94 -5.20 14.58
C PRO A 104 5.84 -4.17 14.30
N MET A 105 5.99 -2.95 14.83
CA MET A 105 5.07 -1.85 14.58
C MET A 105 5.02 -1.43 13.11
N PHE A 106 6.15 -1.49 12.39
CA PHE A 106 6.18 -1.18 10.97
C PHE A 106 5.40 -2.19 10.14
N PHE A 107 5.59 -3.49 10.41
CA PHE A 107 4.81 -4.54 9.75
C PHE A 107 3.32 -4.42 10.08
N ASN A 108 2.98 -4.19 11.35
CA ASN A 108 1.59 -3.96 11.74
C ASN A 108 0.99 -2.74 11.01
N PHE A 109 1.75 -1.65 10.89
CA PHE A 109 1.35 -0.49 10.10
C PHE A 109 1.06 -0.87 8.65
N LEU A 110 1.98 -1.52 7.94
CA LEU A 110 1.79 -1.88 6.53
C LEU A 110 0.51 -2.71 6.32
N LYS A 111 0.28 -3.72 7.17
CA LYS A 111 -0.88 -4.61 7.05
C LYS A 111 -2.19 -3.92 7.39
N MET A 112 -2.26 -3.24 8.52
CA MET A 112 -3.45 -2.53 8.96
C MET A 112 -3.81 -1.42 7.99
N TRP A 113 -2.79 -0.69 7.53
CA TRP A 113 -3.00 0.45 6.68
C TRP A 113 -3.50 0.03 5.29
N LEU A 114 -2.81 -0.89 4.62
CA LEU A 114 -3.20 -1.32 3.26
C LEU A 114 -4.60 -1.96 3.26
N SER A 115 -4.90 -2.85 4.23
CA SER A 115 -6.24 -3.46 4.31
C SER A 115 -7.35 -2.45 4.56
N ALA A 116 -7.18 -1.56 5.55
CA ALA A 116 -8.19 -0.55 5.87
C ALA A 116 -8.37 0.48 4.75
N HIS A 117 -7.30 0.82 4.02
CA HIS A 117 -7.36 1.73 2.90
C HIS A 117 -8.16 1.14 1.74
N ILE A 118 -7.81 -0.08 1.29
CA ILE A 118 -8.52 -0.74 0.19
C ILE A 118 -10.01 -0.87 0.50
N GLN A 119 -10.34 -1.37 1.69
CA GLN A 119 -11.73 -1.68 2.04
C GLN A 119 -12.56 -0.44 2.37
N GLY A 120 -11.94 0.57 2.99
CA GLY A 120 -12.65 1.74 3.51
C GLY A 120 -12.61 2.96 2.60
N ILE A 121 -11.57 3.09 1.78
CA ILE A 121 -11.29 4.27 0.95
C ILE A 121 -11.38 3.89 -0.52
N ASP A 122 -10.59 2.91 -1.00
CA ASP A 122 -10.50 2.61 -2.43
C ASP A 122 -11.81 2.01 -2.98
N MET A 123 -12.48 1.20 -2.15
CA MET A 123 -13.81 0.66 -2.45
C MET A 123 -14.84 1.76 -2.78
N LYS A 124 -14.66 2.99 -2.29
CA LYS A 124 -15.57 4.09 -2.60
C LYS A 124 -15.50 4.53 -4.05
N TYR A 125 -14.30 4.66 -4.63
CA TYR A 125 -14.17 5.01 -6.05
C TYR A 125 -14.60 3.83 -6.94
N SER A 126 -14.40 2.58 -6.48
CA SER A 126 -14.93 1.39 -7.15
C SER A 126 -16.46 1.43 -7.27
N ASN A 127 -17.14 1.71 -6.15
CA ASN A 127 -18.60 1.80 -6.12
C ASN A 127 -19.11 2.95 -6.98
N PHE A 128 -18.47 4.12 -6.90
CA PHE A 128 -18.79 5.25 -7.77
C PHE A 128 -18.70 4.89 -9.26
N LYS A 129 -17.64 4.17 -9.68
CA LYS A 129 -17.52 3.70 -11.07
C LYS A 129 -18.64 2.72 -11.44
N LYS A 130 -19.04 1.82 -10.54
CA LYS A 130 -20.13 0.86 -10.82
C LYS A 130 -21.48 1.58 -11.02
N GLU A 131 -21.74 2.64 -10.26
CA GLU A 131 -22.98 3.42 -10.33
C GLU A 131 -23.06 4.34 -11.56
N ASN A 132 -21.91 4.81 -12.07
CA ASN A 132 -21.84 5.79 -13.17
C ASN A 132 -21.48 5.18 -14.54
N VAL A 133 -21.42 3.85 -14.65
CA VAL A 133 -21.19 3.10 -15.90
C VAL A 133 -22.44 2.27 -16.29
N ALA A 134 -23.61 2.66 -15.79
CA ALA A 134 -24.92 2.12 -16.19
C ALA A 134 -25.56 2.97 -17.30
#